data_AF-A0A957LWH1-F1
#
_entry.id   AF-A0A957LWH1-F1
#
_cell.length_a   1.000
_cell.length_b   1.000
_cell.length_c   1.000
_cell.angle_alpha   90.00
_cell.angle_beta   90.00
_cell.angle_gamma   90.00
#
_symmetry.space_group_name_H-M   'P 1'
#
loop_
_entity.id
_entity.type
_entity.pdbx_description
1 polymer ?
#
loop_
_entity_poly.entity_id
_entity_poly.type
_entity_poly.pdbx_seq_one_letter_code
_entity_poly.pdbx_strand_id
1 'polypeptide(L)' 'MMRFDKFTEKAQEAAMRAYEILQQYKHSQVDTEHVFLALVQ' A
#
# COMPACT_ATOMS: atom_id res chain seq x y z
N MET A 1 8.22 12.30 -1.39
CA MET A 1 8.27 10.95 -0.78
C MET A 1 7.08 10.83 0.14
N MET A 2 6.14 9.92 -0.14
CA MET A 2 4.96 9.70 0.73
C MET A 2 5.47 9.39 2.13
N ARG A 3 5.16 10.27 3.10
CA ARG A 3 5.65 10.15 4.47
C ARG A 3 4.52 9.59 5.32
N PHE A 4 4.63 8.30 5.60
CA PHE A 4 3.76 7.54 6.50
C PHE A 4 4.36 7.47 7.91
N ASP A 5 5.23 8.40 8.25
CA ASP A 5 6.04 8.49 9.48
C ASP A 5 5.20 8.62 10.76
N LYS A 6 3.89 8.84 10.65
CA LYS A 6 2.94 8.79 11.77
C LYS A 6 2.38 7.39 12.06
N PHE A 7 2.61 6.43 11.17
CA PHE A 7 2.13 5.06 11.32
C PHE A 7 3.21 4.14 11.88
N THR A 8 2.79 3.00 12.42
CA THR A 8 3.72 1.93 12.81
C THR A 8 4.49 1.43 11.59
N GLU A 9 5.68 0.89 11.80
CA GLU A 9 6.53 0.34 10.73
C GLU A 9 5.75 -0.61 9.80
N LYS A 10 4.99 -1.56 10.37
CA LYS A 10 4.14 -2.49 9.60
C LYS A 10 3.07 -1.79 8.75
N ALA A 11 2.50 -0.70 9.24
CA ALA A 11 1.52 0.05 8.47
C ALA A 11 2.19 0.86 7.34
N GLN A 12 3.43 1.30 7.52
CA GLN A 12 4.23 1.92 6.45
C GLN A 12 4.58 0.89 5.36
N GLU A 13 4.99 -0.32 5.75
CA GLU A 13 5.23 -1.44 4.84
C GLU A 13 3.98 -1.79 4.03
N ALA A 14 2.82 -1.92 4.69
CA ALA A 14 1.55 -2.19 4.02
C ALA A 14 1.18 -1.08 3.02
N ALA A 15 1.40 0.19 3.38
CA ALA A 15 1.17 1.30 2.48
C ALA A 15 2.09 1.24 1.24
N MET A 16 3.38 0.91 1.42
CA MET A 16 4.31 0.70 0.30
C MET A 16 3.87 -0.46 -0.59
N ARG A 17 3.51 -1.60 -0.01
CA ARG A 17 3.03 -2.77 -0.74
C ARG A 17 1.76 -2.50 -1.54
N ALA A 18 0.84 -1.66 -1.02
CA ALA A 18 -0.34 -1.25 -1.77
C ALA A 18 0.02 -0.53 -3.09
N TYR A 19 1.10 0.26 -3.12
CA TYR A 19 1.61 0.87 -4.36
C TYR A 19 2.23 -0.16 -5.31
N GLU A 20 2.93 -1.17 -4.79
CA GLU A 20 3.47 -2.26 -5.60
C GLU A 20 2.35 -3.06 -6.29
N ILE A 21 1.30 -3.38 -5.54
CA ILE A 21 0.11 -4.06 -6.04
C ILE A 21 -0.57 -3.22 -7.12
N LEU A 22 -0.73 -1.91 -6.92
CA LEU A 22 -1.26 -1.00 -7.94
C LEU A 22 -0.49 -1.11 -9.26
N GLN A 23 0.85 -1.10 -9.19
CA GLN A 23 1.70 -1.21 -10.38
C GLN A 23 1.57 -2.59 -11.05
N GLN A 24 1.53 -3.66 -10.25
CA GLN A 24 1.34 -5.03 -10.72
C GLN A 24 0.03 -5.21 -11.49
N TYR A 25 -1.06 -4.66 -10.97
CA TYR A 25 -2.38 -4.71 -11.60
C TYR A 25 -2.64 -3.59 -12.61
N LYS A 26 -1.67 -2.69 -12.82
CA LYS A 26 -1.75 -1.55 -13.76
C LYS A 26 -2.93 -0.62 -13.48
N HIS A 27 -3.26 -0.43 -12.21
CA HIS A 27 -4.27 0.54 -11.78
C HIS A 27 -3.66 1.94 -11.66
N SER A 28 -4.49 2.97 -11.79
CA SER A 28 -4.04 4.37 -11.72
C SER A 28 -4.12 4.99 -10.33
N GLN A 29 -4.83 4.34 -9.40
CA GLN A 29 -5.09 4.86 -8.06
C GLN A 29 -5.05 3.73 -7.02
N VAL A 30 -4.61 4.07 -5.81
CA VAL A 30 -4.66 3.15 -4.67
C VAL A 30 -6.04 3.25 -4.06
N ASP A 31 -6.84 2.21 -4.25
CA ASP A 31 -8.14 2.01 -3.59
C ASP A 31 -8.07 0.94 -2.49
N THR A 32 -9.19 0.75 -1.78
CA THR A 32 -9.30 -0.11 -0.59
C THR A 32 -8.83 -1.55 -0.83
N GLU A 33 -9.04 -2.12 -2.01
CA GLU A 33 -8.62 -3.48 -2.34
C GLU A 33 -7.09 -3.65 -2.31
N HIS A 34 -6.33 -2.62 -2.68
CA HIS A 34 -4.87 -2.66 -2.67
C HIS A 34 -4.34 -2.66 -1.24
N VAL A 35 -4.94 -1.84 -0.38
CA VAL A 35 -4.60 -1.78 1.05
C VAL A 35 -5.00 -3.09 1.74
N PHE A 36 -6.19 -3.61 1.44
CA PHE A 36 -6.64 -4.88 1.98
C PHE A 36 -5.69 -6.02 1.59
N LEU A 37 -5.34 -6.12 0.31
CA LEU A 37 -4.42 -7.14 -0.18
C LEU A 37 -3.01 -6.99 0.43
N ALA A 38 -2.52 -5.77 0.60
CA ALA A 38 -1.24 -5.49 1.23
C ALA A 38 -1.17 -5.92 2.72
N LEU A 39 -2.30 -5.94 3.41
CA LEU A 39 -2.41 -6.33 4.82
C LEU A 39 -2.51 -7.85 5.03
N VAL A 40 -3.07 -8.59 4.07
CA VAL A 40 -3.27 -10.05 4.17
C VAL A 40 -2.16 -10.88 3.52
N GLN A 41 -1.32 -10.26 2.69
CA GLN A 41 -0.11 -10.85 2.11
C GLN A 41 1.09 -10.70 3.05
#